data_AF-R1I259-F1
#
_entry.id   AF-R1I259-F1
#
_cell.length_a   1.000
_cell.length_b   1.000
_cell.length_c   1.000
_cell.angle_alpha   90.00
_cell.angle_beta   90.00
_cell.angle_gamma   90.00
#
_symmetry.space_group_name_H-M   'P 1'
#
loop_
_entity.id
_entity.type
_entity.pdbx_description
1 polymer ?
#
loop_
_entity_poly.entity_id
_entity_poly.type
_entity_poly.pdbx_seq_one_letter_code
_entity_poly.pdbx_strand_id
1 'polypeptide(L)'
;MKVIRDDLERLIRRDYHPDYWADDVAGRAAELVAKLEPADWTWLGETWPSWPPGHQRQLADALAGSGPAGWPILTAMLRSADAGVAMQAAEALQPDPAWPGDASLEPDLRRLRDVVEPELADIPEDLIRRGRTGGRATP
;
A
#
# COMPACT_ATOMS: atom_id res chain seq x y z
N MET A 1 20.31 -4.78 13.24
CA MET A 1 19.32 -5.72 12.68
C MET A 1 19.13 -5.47 11.17
N LYS A 2 20.20 -5.62 10.36
CA LYS A 2 20.15 -5.27 8.92
C LYS A 2 19.48 -6.33 8.04
N VAL A 3 19.36 -7.56 8.54
CA VAL A 3 18.97 -8.73 7.75
C VAL A 3 17.51 -8.67 7.27
N ILE A 4 16.57 -8.23 8.10
CA ILE A 4 15.13 -8.21 7.74
C ILE A 4 14.86 -7.19 6.62
N ARG A 5 15.37 -5.96 6.76
CA ARG A 5 15.32 -4.94 5.73
C ARG A 5 15.93 -5.44 4.41
N ASP A 6 17.16 -5.97 4.46
CA ASP A 6 17.88 -6.37 3.25
C ASP A 6 17.19 -7.55 2.56
N ASP A 7 16.59 -8.46 3.33
CA ASP A 7 15.80 -9.58 2.80
C ASP A 7 14.48 -9.10 2.20
N LEU A 8 13.79 -8.15 2.82
CA LEU A 8 12.59 -7.54 2.26
C LEU A 8 12.91 -6.82 0.94
N GLU A 9 13.95 -5.98 0.93
CA GLU A 9 14.39 -5.29 -0.29
C GLU A 9 14.71 -6.28 -1.41
N ARG A 10 15.47 -7.34 -1.10
CA ARG A 10 15.82 -8.37 -2.08
C ARG A 10 14.60 -9.10 -2.60
N LEU A 11 13.63 -9.37 -1.73
CA LEU A 11 12.40 -10.06 -2.10
C LEU A 11 11.54 -9.19 -3.01
N ILE A 12 11.30 -7.92 -2.65
CA ILE A 12 10.50 -6.99 -3.45
C ILE A 12 11.17 -6.69 -4.80
N ARG A 13 12.49 -6.50 -4.83
CA ARG A 13 13.18 -6.05 -6.05
C ARG A 13 13.44 -7.16 -7.07
N ARG A 14 12.97 -8.37 -6.81
CA ARG A 14 13.09 -9.49 -7.74
C ARG A 14 11.91 -9.50 -8.68
N ASP A 15 12.19 -9.64 -9.97
CA ASP A 15 11.16 -9.72 -11.00
C ASP A 15 10.52 -11.11 -10.97
N TYR A 16 9.36 -11.19 -10.33
CA TYR A 16 8.50 -12.37 -10.32
C TYR A 16 7.38 -12.21 -11.36
N HIS A 17 6.89 -13.34 -11.87
CA HIS A 17 5.61 -13.35 -12.55
C HIS A 17 4.50 -12.96 -11.54
N PRO A 18 3.47 -12.16 -11.93
CA PRO A 18 2.40 -11.74 -11.02
C PRO A 18 1.73 -12.90 -10.29
N ASP A 19 1.40 -13.99 -10.98
CA ASP A 19 0.78 -15.17 -10.37
C ASP A 19 1.68 -15.79 -9.30
N TYR A 20 2.97 -15.98 -9.60
CA TYR A 20 3.92 -16.52 -8.62
C TYR A 20 4.14 -15.57 -7.44
N TRP A 21 4.09 -14.26 -7.68
CA TRP A 21 4.13 -13.29 -6.59
C TRP A 21 2.95 -13.50 -5.62
N ALA A 22 1.73 -13.52 -6.16
CA ALA A 22 0.50 -13.64 -5.37
C ALA A 22 0.41 -14.99 -4.64
N ASP A 23 0.78 -16.09 -5.31
CA ASP A 23 0.62 -17.44 -4.78
C ASP A 23 1.71 -17.80 -3.75
N ASP A 24 2.96 -17.39 -3.96
CA ASP A 24 4.11 -17.95 -3.24
C ASP A 24 4.99 -16.92 -2.52
N VAL A 25 4.96 -15.64 -2.90
CA VAL A 25 5.93 -14.63 -2.42
C VAL A 25 5.31 -13.60 -1.49
N ALA A 26 4.09 -13.14 -1.78
CA ALA A 26 3.42 -12.06 -1.06
C ALA A 26 3.32 -12.34 0.45
N GLY A 27 2.93 -13.57 0.82
CA GLY A 27 2.86 -13.99 2.22
C GLY A 27 4.20 -13.86 2.96
N ARG A 28 5.31 -14.22 2.30
CA ARG A 28 6.65 -14.08 2.89
C ARG A 28 7.07 -12.60 3.00
N ALA A 29 6.69 -11.77 2.04
CA ALA A 29 6.94 -10.33 2.12
C ALA A 29 6.19 -9.71 3.31
N ALA A 30 4.93 -10.06 3.49
CA ALA A 30 4.13 -9.63 4.64
C ALA A 30 4.72 -10.09 5.99
N GLU A 31 5.24 -11.32 6.08
CA GLU A 31 5.95 -11.80 7.28
C GLU A 31 7.22 -10.98 7.61
N LEU A 32 7.92 -10.48 6.60
CA LEU A 32 9.09 -9.63 6.78
C LEU A 32 8.67 -8.22 7.22
N VAL A 33 7.60 -7.69 6.61
CA VAL A 33 6.99 -6.40 7.01
C VAL A 33 6.58 -6.42 8.49
N ALA A 34 5.97 -7.50 8.96
CA ALA A 34 5.56 -7.65 10.36
C ALA A 34 6.73 -7.66 11.36
N LYS A 35 7.98 -7.83 10.89
CA LYS A 35 9.20 -7.87 11.70
C LYS A 35 10.03 -6.59 11.60
N LEU A 36 9.57 -5.60 10.84
CA LEU A 36 10.28 -4.33 10.70
C LEU A 36 10.29 -3.56 12.01
N GLU A 37 11.47 -3.06 12.38
CA GLU A 37 11.64 -2.14 13.50
C GLU A 37 11.40 -0.69 13.06
N PRO A 38 11.22 0.25 14.01
CA PRO A 38 11.01 1.67 13.68
C PRO A 38 12.05 2.27 12.72
N ALA A 39 13.33 1.88 12.86
CA ALA A 39 14.39 2.34 11.96
C ALA A 39 14.23 1.79 10.53
N ASP A 40 13.69 0.58 10.38
CA ASP A 40 13.40 -0.01 9.07
C ASP A 40 12.22 0.70 8.39
N TRP A 41 11.21 1.10 9.15
CA TRP A 41 10.08 1.89 8.63
C TRP A 41 10.52 3.27 8.13
N THR A 42 11.42 3.95 8.84
CA THR A 42 12.03 5.20 8.37
C THR A 42 12.77 4.98 7.04
N TRP A 43 13.63 3.96 6.99
CA TRP A 43 14.35 3.63 5.77
C TRP A 43 13.41 3.32 4.60
N LEU A 44 12.38 2.52 4.85
CA LEU A 44 11.42 2.10 3.83
C LEU A 44 10.74 3.33 3.24
N GLY A 45 10.25 4.24 4.10
CA GLY A 45 9.63 5.51 3.72
C GLY A 45 10.49 6.41 2.85
N GLU A 46 11.81 6.40 3.04
CA GLU A 46 12.76 7.16 2.22
C GLU A 46 13.12 6.48 0.90
N THR A 47 13.04 5.15 0.84
CA THR A 47 13.64 4.36 -0.24
C THR A 47 12.64 3.90 -1.28
N TRP A 48 11.44 3.46 -0.85
CA TRP A 48 10.42 2.93 -1.75
C TRP A 48 10.04 3.88 -2.91
N PRO A 49 10.03 5.23 -2.77
CA PRO A 49 9.64 6.11 -3.88
C PRO A 49 10.59 6.03 -5.08
N SER A 50 11.83 5.58 -4.87
CA SER A 50 12.83 5.41 -5.93
C SER A 50 12.71 4.08 -6.69
N TRP A 51 11.86 3.16 -6.20
CA TRP A 51 11.70 1.84 -6.82
C TRP A 51 10.84 1.91 -8.08
N PRO A 52 11.04 1.02 -9.06
CA PRO A 52 10.15 0.90 -10.22
C PRO A 52 8.69 0.65 -9.81
N PRO A 53 7.68 1.11 -10.58
CA PRO A 53 6.26 0.93 -10.24
C PRO A 53 5.83 -0.51 -9.98
N GLY A 54 6.43 -1.50 -10.64
CA GLY A 54 6.20 -2.92 -10.35
C GLY A 54 6.56 -3.31 -8.92
N HIS A 55 7.73 -2.89 -8.45
CA HIS A 55 8.22 -3.15 -7.09
C HIS A 55 7.45 -2.32 -6.05
N GLN A 56 7.01 -1.11 -6.39
CA GLN A 56 6.13 -0.31 -5.52
C GLN A 56 4.78 -0.99 -5.29
N ARG A 57 4.18 -1.59 -6.33
CA ARG A 57 2.94 -2.39 -6.20
C ARG A 57 3.15 -3.61 -5.31
N GLN A 58 4.22 -4.37 -5.52
CA GLN A 58 4.56 -5.52 -4.67
C GLN A 58 4.77 -5.11 -3.21
N LEU A 59 5.39 -3.94 -2.96
CA LEU A 59 5.48 -3.40 -1.61
C LEU A 59 4.12 -3.04 -1.03
N ALA A 60 3.24 -2.39 -1.80
CA ALA A 60 1.89 -2.04 -1.34
C ALA A 60 1.11 -3.31 -0.92
N ASP A 61 1.19 -4.37 -1.71
CA ASP A 61 0.60 -5.67 -1.39
C ASP A 61 1.21 -6.27 -0.11
N ALA A 62 2.53 -6.27 0.03
CA ALA A 62 3.21 -6.74 1.25
C ALA A 62 2.87 -5.93 2.51
N LEU A 63 2.46 -4.67 2.35
CA LEU A 63 2.03 -3.79 3.44
C LEU A 63 0.58 -4.02 3.87
N ALA A 64 -0.20 -4.82 3.14
CA ALA A 64 -1.56 -5.16 3.52
C ALA A 64 -1.59 -5.77 4.94
N GLY A 65 -2.45 -5.24 5.81
CA GLY A 65 -2.57 -5.70 7.19
C GLY A 65 -1.41 -5.31 8.13
N SER A 66 -0.44 -4.50 7.68
CA SER A 66 0.62 -3.96 8.55
C SER A 66 0.13 -2.95 9.61
N GLY A 67 -1.13 -2.51 9.49
CA GLY A 67 -1.79 -1.62 10.44
C GLY A 67 -1.13 -0.24 10.53
N PRO A 68 -1.18 0.43 11.71
CA PRO A 68 -0.73 1.80 11.88
C PRO A 68 0.70 2.11 11.41
N ALA A 69 1.58 1.11 11.41
CA ALA A 69 2.96 1.29 10.98
C ALA A 69 3.08 1.49 9.45
N GLY A 70 2.27 0.79 8.64
CA GLY A 70 2.32 0.88 7.19
C GLY A 70 1.35 1.88 6.57
N TRP A 71 0.34 2.35 7.31
CA TRP A 71 -0.61 3.35 6.80
C TRP A 71 0.03 4.60 6.21
N PRO A 72 1.10 5.20 6.80
CA PRO A 72 1.73 6.39 6.21
C PRO A 72 2.30 6.13 4.81
N ILE A 73 2.87 4.95 4.59
CA ILE A 73 3.45 4.56 3.30
C ILE A 73 2.33 4.30 2.28
N LEU A 74 1.32 3.52 2.64
CA LEU A 74 0.17 3.25 1.77
C LEU A 74 -0.59 4.54 1.39
N THR A 75 -0.72 5.46 2.34
CA THR A 75 -1.31 6.80 2.12
C THR A 75 -0.47 7.62 1.13
N ALA A 76 0.86 7.55 1.22
CA ALA A 76 1.74 8.21 0.27
C ALA A 76 1.66 7.56 -1.13
N MET A 77 1.52 6.23 -1.21
CA MET A 77 1.34 5.50 -2.47
C MET A 77 0.01 5.82 -3.17
N LEU A 78 -1.07 6.08 -2.43
CA LEU A 78 -2.34 6.56 -3.01
C LEU A 78 -2.19 7.87 -3.80
N ARG A 79 -1.21 8.70 -3.44
CA ARG A 79 -0.88 9.95 -4.14
C ARG A 79 0.06 9.75 -5.33
N SER A 80 0.45 8.51 -5.63
CA SER A 80 1.33 8.21 -6.75
C SER A 80 0.69 8.61 -8.07
N ALA A 81 1.50 9.18 -8.98
CA ALA A 81 1.06 9.47 -10.34
C ALA A 81 0.77 8.18 -11.12
N ASP A 82 1.44 7.08 -10.77
CA ASP A 82 1.19 5.76 -11.34
C ASP A 82 -0.12 5.18 -10.79
N ALA A 83 -1.10 4.99 -11.69
CA ALA A 83 -2.43 4.50 -11.30
C ALA A 83 -2.39 3.06 -10.76
N GLY A 84 -1.45 2.22 -11.20
CA GLY A 84 -1.31 0.86 -10.69
C GLY A 84 -0.79 0.84 -9.25
N VAL A 85 0.16 1.71 -8.91
CA VAL A 85 0.66 1.87 -7.54
C VAL A 85 -0.44 2.40 -6.62
N ALA A 86 -1.17 3.43 -7.07
CA ALA A 86 -2.28 3.99 -6.31
C ALA A 86 -3.41 2.97 -6.11
N MET A 87 -3.74 2.17 -7.13
CA MET A 87 -4.74 1.09 -7.01
C MET A 87 -4.30 0.03 -5.98
N GLN A 88 -3.07 -0.46 -6.09
CA GLN A 88 -2.59 -1.49 -5.16
C GLN A 88 -2.57 -1.01 -3.71
N ALA A 89 -2.25 0.27 -3.49
CA ALA A 89 -2.34 0.88 -2.16
C ALA A 89 -3.77 1.01 -1.64
N ALA A 90 -4.73 1.28 -2.53
CA ALA A 90 -6.15 1.30 -2.20
C ALA A 90 -6.64 -0.09 -1.77
N GLU A 91 -6.30 -1.12 -2.54
CA GLU A 91 -6.61 -2.53 -2.23
C GLU A 91 -5.98 -2.97 -0.89
N ALA A 92 -4.74 -2.57 -0.62
CA ALA A 92 -4.06 -2.90 0.63
C ALA A 92 -4.68 -2.23 1.88
N LEU A 93 -5.27 -1.03 1.73
CA LEU A 93 -5.94 -0.31 2.82
C LEU A 93 -7.40 -0.72 3.01
N GLN A 94 -8.08 -1.14 1.94
CA GLN A 94 -9.50 -1.54 1.97
C GLN A 94 -9.87 -2.53 3.09
N PRO A 95 -9.15 -3.66 3.27
CA PRO A 95 -9.54 -4.67 4.25
C PRO A 95 -9.27 -4.25 5.69
N ASP A 96 -8.59 -3.12 5.94
CA ASP A 96 -8.28 -2.65 7.29
C ASP A 96 -9.42 -1.77 7.83
N PRO A 97 -10.30 -2.29 8.71
CA PRO A 97 -11.38 -1.50 9.30
C PRO A 97 -10.87 -0.47 10.31
N ALA A 98 -9.65 -0.62 10.82
CA ALA A 98 -9.06 0.28 11.80
C ALA A 98 -8.40 1.50 11.14
N TRP A 99 -8.13 1.46 9.83
CA TRP A 99 -7.62 2.62 9.11
C TRP A 99 -8.65 3.76 9.15
N PRO A 100 -8.33 4.91 9.77
CA PRO A 100 -9.29 5.99 10.02
C PRO A 100 -9.68 6.77 8.75
N GLY A 101 -9.00 6.50 7.63
CA GLY A 101 -9.06 7.33 6.43
C GLY A 101 -8.24 8.62 6.58
N ASP A 102 -8.04 9.30 5.46
CA ASP A 102 -7.44 10.63 5.41
C ASP A 102 -8.26 11.51 4.46
N ALA A 103 -8.90 12.55 5.02
CA ALA A 103 -9.76 13.48 4.29
C ALA A 103 -9.03 14.19 3.13
N SER A 104 -7.71 14.32 3.23
CA SER A 104 -6.89 14.95 2.20
C SER A 104 -6.72 14.10 0.94
N LEU A 105 -7.07 12.81 1.00
CA LEU A 105 -6.95 11.88 -0.13
C LEU A 105 -8.18 11.86 -1.04
N GLU A 106 -9.26 12.57 -0.71
CA GLU A 106 -10.45 12.61 -1.59
C GLU A 106 -10.12 12.98 -3.05
N PRO A 107 -9.30 14.01 -3.34
CA PRO A 107 -8.95 14.34 -4.71
C PRO A 107 -8.18 13.21 -5.41
N ASP A 108 -7.26 12.55 -4.70
CA ASP A 108 -6.45 11.45 -5.22
C ASP A 108 -7.30 10.21 -5.53
N LEU A 109 -8.21 9.85 -4.63
CA LEU A 109 -9.13 8.73 -4.80
C LEU A 109 -10.15 8.99 -5.93
N ARG A 110 -10.64 10.23 -6.07
CA ARG A 110 -11.49 10.62 -7.21
C ARG A 110 -10.73 10.51 -8.52
N ARG A 111 -9.50 11.04 -8.59
CA ARG A 111 -8.63 10.91 -9.77
C ARG A 111 -8.41 9.44 -10.12
N LEU A 112 -8.11 8.59 -9.12
CA LEU A 112 -7.87 7.18 -9.35
C LEU A 112 -9.09 6.49 -9.95
N ARG A 113 -10.28 6.77 -9.44
CA ARG A 113 -11.56 6.27 -9.98
C ARG A 113 -11.82 6.75 -11.42
N ASP A 114 -11.43 7.98 -11.75
CA ASP A 114 -11.67 8.53 -13.09
C ASP A 114 -10.66 7.97 -14.14
N VAL A 115 -9.52 7.43 -13.69
CA VAL A 115 -8.46 6.86 -14.55
C VAL A 115 -8.62 5.36 -14.74
N VAL A 116 -9.15 4.64 -13.75
CA VAL A 116 -9.40 3.20 -13.86
C VAL A 116 -10.76 3.02 -14.49
N GLU A 117 -10.85 2.23 -15.57
CA GLU A 117 -12.13 1.95 -16.24
C GLU A 117 -13.17 1.48 -15.19
N PRO A 118 -14.41 1.99 -15.23
CA PRO A 118 -15.40 1.75 -14.18
C PRO A 118 -15.78 0.27 -14.01
N GLU A 119 -15.42 -0.60 -14.95
CA GLU A 119 -15.63 -2.06 -14.86
C GLU A 119 -14.48 -2.82 -14.16
N LEU A 120 -13.31 -2.19 -14.02
CA LEU A 120 -12.12 -2.72 -13.33
C LEU A 120 -11.83 -2.01 -12.00
N ALA A 121 -12.43 -0.84 -11.78
CA ALA A 121 -12.29 -0.07 -10.56
C ALA A 121 -13.18 -0.66 -9.45
N ASP A 122 -12.76 -1.75 -8.81
CA ASP A 122 -13.30 -2.12 -7.50
C ASP A 122 -12.71 -1.22 -6.40
N ILE A 123 -12.57 0.09 -6.68
CA ILE A 123 -12.24 1.09 -5.65
C ILE A 123 -13.51 1.27 -4.85
N PRO A 124 -13.59 0.72 -3.63
CA PRO A 124 -14.86 0.64 -2.93
C PRO A 124 -15.30 2.04 -2.53
N GLU A 125 -16.59 2.34 -2.68
CA GLU A 125 -17.17 3.60 -2.21
C GLU A 125 -16.86 3.89 -0.73
N ASP A 126 -16.63 2.83 0.06
CA ASP A 126 -16.20 2.92 1.44
C ASP A 126 -14.82 3.56 1.64
N LEU A 127 -13.87 3.31 0.75
CA LEU A 127 -12.55 3.93 0.82
C LEU A 127 -12.66 5.43 0.49
N ILE A 128 -13.46 5.78 -0.51
CA ILE A 128 -13.77 7.17 -0.86
C ILE A 128 -14.49 7.87 0.30
N ARG A 129 -15.43 7.19 0.96
CA ARG A 129 -16.15 7.71 2.13
C ARG A 129 -15.21 7.99 3.29
N ARG A 130 -14.29 7.08 3.61
CA ARG A 130 -13.26 7.28 4.65
C ARG A 130 -12.28 8.41 4.28
N GLY A 131 -11.95 8.51 3.00
CA GLY A 131 -11.20 9.63 2.42
C GLY A 131 -11.95 10.98 2.43
N ARG A 132 -13.21 11.04 2.85
CA ARG A 132 -13.96 12.30 3.10
C ARG A 132 -14.11 12.63 4.58
N THR A 133 -14.26 11.62 5.42
CA THR A 133 -14.69 11.81 6.81
C THR A 133 -13.55 11.97 7.81
N GLY A 134 -12.31 11.65 7.44
CA GLY A 134 -11.12 11.84 8.27
C GLY A 134 -11.37 11.46 9.73
N GLY A 135 -11.52 10.16 10.03
CA GLY A 135 -11.55 9.68 11.41
C GLY A 135 -12.63 10.26 12.33
N ARG A 136 -13.80 10.72 11.84
CA ARG A 136 -14.96 10.85 12.74
C ARG A 136 -15.52 9.46 13.05
N ALA A 137 -14.96 8.85 14.10
CA ALA A 137 -15.71 7.89 14.89
C ALA A 137 -17.01 8.57 15.33
N THR A 138 -18.15 8.04 14.88
CA THR A 138 -19.43 8.33 15.52
C THR A 138 -19.33 7.95 17.00
N PRO A 139 -19.77 8.84 17.93
CA PRO A 139 -19.75 8.56 19.36
C PRO A 139 -20.65 7.38 19.75
#